data_AF-A0A7G9ZAQ9-F1
#
_entry.id   AF-A0A7G9ZAQ9-F1
#
_cell.length_a   1.000
_cell.length_b   1.000
_cell.length_c   1.000
_cell.angle_alpha   90.00
_cell.angle_beta   90.00
_cell.angle_gamma   90.00
#
_symmetry.space_group_name_H-M   'P 1'
#
loop_
_entity.id
_entity.type
_entity.pdbx_description
1 polymer ?
#
loop_
_entity_poly.entity_id
_entity_poly.type
_entity_poly.pdbx_seq_one_letter_code
_entity_poly.pdbx_strand_id
1 'polypeptide(L)'
;MRNNSEWAFGVMELEKGELWSGYVKNVVDGDTVDVRFNIYGIQRVRLVGVNTPEIGEEWYEEAKEFVNKTCWGEEVKLDVDDKKQYDSHYRILAVVYVNDTNLNEQLVKEGYAEVMYIPPSEFDSRKWEADYTAFPTQTPGFELLFAMIGVVAVVCLVGRRGQA
;
A
#
# COMPACT_ATOMS: atom_id res chain seq x y z
N MET A 1 -23.19 -4.14 -10.14
CA MET A 1 -22.70 -4.50 -11.49
C MET A 1 -21.50 -3.62 -11.77
N ARG A 2 -20.31 -4.19 -12.02
CA ARG A 2 -19.12 -3.42 -12.40
C ARG A 2 -19.39 -2.75 -13.75
N ASN A 3 -19.13 -1.47 -13.88
CA ASN A 3 -19.20 -0.81 -15.18
C ASN A 3 -17.97 -1.22 -15.99
N ASN A 4 -18.15 -2.11 -16.96
CA ASN A 4 -17.06 -2.65 -17.76
C ASN A 4 -16.46 -1.62 -18.74
N SER A 5 -17.06 -0.44 -18.91
CA SER A 5 -16.53 0.59 -19.83
C SER A 5 -15.24 1.26 -19.34
N GLU A 6 -14.93 1.18 -18.05
CA GLU A 6 -13.71 1.79 -17.47
C GLU A 6 -12.52 0.82 -17.44
N TRP A 7 -12.74 -0.47 -17.68
CA TRP A 7 -11.71 -1.48 -17.71
C TRP A 7 -11.11 -1.56 -19.11
N ALA A 8 -9.79 -1.41 -19.22
CA ALA A 8 -9.10 -1.81 -20.44
C ALA A 8 -8.59 -3.25 -20.24
N PHE A 9 -9.05 -4.17 -21.08
CA PHE A 9 -8.54 -5.53 -21.12
C PHE A 9 -7.50 -5.64 -22.23
N GLY A 10 -6.26 -5.95 -21.88
CA GLY A 10 -5.18 -6.16 -22.84
C GLY A 10 -3.81 -6.11 -22.18
N VAL A 11 -2.89 -6.97 -22.62
CA VAL A 11 -1.48 -6.89 -22.24
C VAL A 11 -0.90 -5.65 -22.95
N MET A 12 -0.63 -4.59 -22.19
CA MET A 12 0.05 -3.40 -22.72
C MET A 12 1.54 -3.57 -22.43
N GLU A 13 2.40 -3.33 -23.41
CA GLU A 13 3.83 -3.29 -23.10
C GLU A 13 4.10 -1.97 -22.37
N LEU A 14 4.37 -2.07 -21.06
CA LEU A 14 4.70 -0.91 -20.25
C LEU A 14 6.15 -0.54 -20.51
N GLU A 15 6.44 0.74 -20.72
CA GLU A 15 7.81 1.25 -20.78
C GLU A 15 8.57 0.90 -19.50
N LYS A 16 9.75 0.31 -19.71
CA LYS A 16 10.62 -0.21 -18.65
C LYS A 16 11.39 0.90 -17.96
N GLY A 17 11.64 0.74 -16.66
CA GLY A 17 12.40 1.70 -15.85
C GLY A 17 11.69 3.04 -15.59
N GLU A 18 10.42 3.16 -15.97
CA GLU A 18 9.58 4.34 -15.73
C GLU A 18 8.58 4.07 -14.61
N LEU A 19 8.32 5.10 -13.79
CA LEU A 19 7.26 5.03 -12.79
C LEU A 19 5.92 5.41 -13.41
N TRP A 20 4.94 4.53 -13.21
CA TRP A 20 3.58 4.74 -13.70
C TRP A 20 2.72 5.34 -12.59
N SER A 21 1.89 6.35 -12.88
CA SER A 21 0.99 6.92 -11.87
C SER A 21 -0.50 6.74 -12.22
N GLY A 22 -1.30 6.59 -11.18
CA GLY A 22 -2.75 6.46 -11.30
C GLY A 22 -3.46 6.52 -9.95
N TYR A 23 -4.79 6.59 -9.98
CA TYR A 23 -5.60 6.67 -8.76
C TYR A 23 -6.17 5.31 -8.39
N VAL A 24 -6.03 4.90 -7.14
CA VAL A 24 -6.65 3.67 -6.64
C VAL A 24 -8.18 3.83 -6.63
N LYS A 25 -8.88 2.91 -7.29
CA LYS A 25 -10.35 2.88 -7.36
C LYS A 25 -10.98 1.77 -6.54
N ASN A 26 -10.22 0.72 -6.26
CA ASN A 26 -10.69 -0.41 -5.47
C ASN A 26 -9.51 -1.11 -4.80
N VAL A 27 -9.73 -1.60 -3.57
CA VAL A 27 -8.81 -2.48 -2.85
C VAL A 27 -9.45 -3.87 -2.83
N VAL A 28 -8.84 -4.81 -3.54
CA VAL A 28 -9.39 -6.16 -3.72
C VAL A 28 -9.17 -6.98 -2.45
N ASP A 29 -7.92 -6.98 -1.98
CA ASP A 29 -7.41 -7.63 -0.77
C ASP A 29 -6.12 -6.90 -0.31
N GLY A 30 -5.35 -7.48 0.60
CA GLY A 30 -4.16 -6.86 1.19
C GLY A 30 -2.95 -6.72 0.27
N ASP A 31 -2.93 -7.36 -0.91
CA ASP A 31 -1.83 -7.25 -1.87
C ASP A 31 -2.27 -7.02 -3.32
N THR A 32 -3.57 -6.75 -3.52
CA THR A 32 -4.14 -6.50 -4.84
C THR A 32 -5.03 -5.25 -4.84
N VAL A 33 -4.73 -4.31 -5.73
CA VAL A 33 -5.47 -3.05 -5.92
C VAL A 33 -5.86 -2.84 -7.38
N ASP A 34 -6.97 -2.14 -7.64
CA ASP A 34 -7.34 -1.70 -8.98
C ASP A 34 -7.02 -0.19 -9.12
N VAL A 35 -6.15 0.15 -10.08
CA VAL A 35 -5.62 1.50 -10.32
C VAL A 35 -6.15 2.04 -11.65
N ARG A 36 -6.69 3.26 -11.64
CA ARG A 36 -7.10 3.98 -12.85
C ARG A 36 -5.95 4.84 -13.37
N PHE A 37 -5.46 4.49 -14.55
CA PHE A 37 -4.54 5.29 -15.34
C PHE A 37 -5.31 6.23 -16.25
N ASN A 38 -4.67 7.34 -16.63
CA ASN A 38 -5.30 8.36 -17.47
C ASN A 38 -5.69 7.81 -18.86
N ILE A 39 -4.75 7.11 -19.52
CA ILE A 39 -4.93 6.61 -20.90
C ILE A 39 -5.44 5.17 -20.91
N TYR A 40 -5.09 4.38 -19.89
CA TYR A 40 -5.22 2.92 -19.90
C TYR A 40 -6.39 2.38 -19.07
N GLY A 41 -7.27 3.27 -18.58
CA GLY A 41 -8.41 2.87 -17.76
C GLY A 41 -7.99 2.20 -16.46
N ILE A 42 -8.87 1.36 -15.92
CA ILE A 42 -8.64 0.61 -14.68
C ILE A 42 -7.89 -0.69 -15.00
N GLN A 43 -6.75 -0.88 -14.32
CA GLN A 43 -5.95 -2.10 -14.33
C GLN A 43 -5.82 -2.68 -12.93
N ARG A 44 -5.68 -4.00 -12.84
CA ARG A 44 -5.37 -4.69 -11.58
C ARG A 44 -3.87 -4.77 -11.36
N VAL A 45 -3.43 -4.42 -10.16
CA VAL A 45 -2.04 -4.43 -9.72
C VAL A 45 -1.89 -5.41 -8.57
N ARG A 46 -0.89 -6.29 -8.66
CA ARG A 46 -0.43 -7.19 -7.59
C ARG A 46 0.86 -6.63 -7.03
N LEU A 47 0.86 -6.36 -5.72
CA LEU A 47 2.00 -5.85 -4.99
C LEU A 47 3.09 -6.94 -4.94
N VAL A 48 4.16 -6.81 -5.72
CA VAL A 48 5.23 -7.82 -5.77
C VAL A 48 6.02 -7.90 -4.47
N GLY A 49 6.60 -9.07 -4.20
CA GLY A 49 7.49 -9.24 -3.06
C GLY A 49 6.79 -9.56 -1.73
N VAL A 50 5.46 -9.47 -1.69
CA VAL A 50 4.65 -9.71 -0.49
C VAL A 50 3.48 -10.67 -0.73
N ASN A 51 3.04 -11.35 0.32
CA ASN A 51 1.80 -12.13 0.34
C ASN A 51 0.98 -11.76 1.58
N THR A 52 -0.23 -11.26 1.39
CA THR A 52 -1.19 -11.10 2.49
C THR A 52 -2.04 -12.36 2.66
N PRO A 53 -2.68 -12.56 3.84
CA PRO A 53 -3.66 -13.62 4.01
C PRO A 53 -4.74 -13.55 2.93
N GLU A 54 -5.19 -14.72 2.47
CA GLU A 54 -6.25 -14.86 1.47
C GLU A 54 -7.65 -14.81 2.12
N ILE A 55 -8.70 -14.68 1.30
CA ILE A 55 -10.06 -14.59 1.81
C ILE A 55 -10.42 -15.79 2.72
N GLY A 56 -10.83 -15.49 3.95
CA GLY A 56 -11.20 -16.49 4.95
C GLY A 56 -10.04 -16.95 5.85
N GLU A 57 -8.81 -16.47 5.62
CA GLU A 57 -7.69 -16.64 6.54
C GLU A 57 -7.71 -15.59 7.65
N GLU A 58 -7.03 -15.90 8.76
CA GLU A 58 -6.84 -14.96 9.87
C GLU A 58 -6.09 -13.72 9.36
N TRP A 59 -6.47 -12.53 9.82
CA TRP A 59 -5.86 -11.23 9.45
C TRP A 59 -6.14 -10.72 8.03
N TYR A 60 -6.99 -11.41 7.24
CA TYR A 60 -7.38 -10.96 5.90
C TYR A 60 -8.05 -9.57 5.90
N GLU A 61 -9.02 -9.35 6.79
CA GLU A 61 -9.76 -8.08 6.82
C GLU A 61 -8.87 -6.93 7.31
N GLU A 62 -7.98 -7.20 8.26
CA GLU A 62 -7.04 -6.22 8.82
C GLU A 62 -6.00 -5.80 7.78
N ALA A 63 -5.42 -6.75 7.04
CA ALA A 63 -4.49 -6.46 5.95
C ALA A 63 -5.17 -5.63 4.85
N LYS A 64 -6.40 -6.00 4.48
CA LYS A 64 -7.19 -5.26 3.51
C LYS A 64 -7.55 -3.85 4.00
N GLU A 65 -7.93 -3.71 5.26
CA GLU A 65 -8.28 -2.42 5.87
C GLU A 65 -7.05 -1.50 5.95
N PHE A 66 -5.87 -2.05 6.26
CA PHE A 66 -4.61 -1.32 6.22
C PHE A 66 -4.34 -0.72 4.84
N VAL A 67 -4.42 -1.53 3.78
CA VAL A 67 -4.25 -1.03 2.40
C VAL A 67 -5.33 -0.01 2.04
N ASN A 68 -6.58 -0.26 2.41
CA ASN A 68 -7.69 0.66 2.14
C ASN A 68 -7.46 2.04 2.77
N LYS A 69 -7.12 2.09 4.06
CA LYS A 69 -6.80 3.33 4.78
C LYS A 69 -5.57 4.04 4.20
N THR A 70 -4.63 3.30 3.64
CA THR A 70 -3.36 3.86 3.16
C THR A 70 -3.48 4.43 1.76
N CYS A 71 -4.18 3.77 0.82
CA CYS A 71 -4.10 4.14 -0.59
C CYS A 71 -5.45 4.34 -1.30
N TRP A 72 -6.61 4.06 -0.67
CA TRP A 72 -7.89 4.22 -1.38
C TRP A 72 -8.13 5.68 -1.77
N GLY A 73 -8.40 5.92 -3.05
CA GLY A 73 -8.63 7.27 -3.59
C GLY A 73 -7.36 8.10 -3.82
N GLU A 74 -6.22 7.65 -3.30
CA GLU A 74 -4.93 8.32 -3.46
C GLU A 74 -4.32 8.08 -4.85
N GLU A 75 -3.46 9.01 -5.26
CA GLU A 75 -2.54 8.77 -6.38
C GLU A 75 -1.38 7.91 -5.91
N VAL A 76 -1.09 6.85 -6.67
CA VAL A 76 0.03 5.94 -6.43
C VAL A 76 1.01 5.98 -7.58
N LYS A 77 2.29 5.78 -7.26
CA LYS A 77 3.33 5.49 -8.25
C LYS A 77 3.63 4.00 -8.24
N LEU A 78 3.81 3.41 -9.41
CA LEU A 78 4.12 2.01 -9.59
C LEU A 78 5.49 1.88 -10.23
N ASP A 79 6.36 1.15 -9.53
CA ASP A 79 7.61 0.63 -10.08
C ASP A 79 7.32 -0.79 -10.59
N VAL A 80 7.13 -0.90 -11.91
CA VAL A 80 6.67 -2.12 -12.57
C VAL A 80 7.85 -3.04 -12.80
N ASP A 81 7.66 -4.34 -12.57
CA ASP A 81 8.73 -5.32 -12.73
C ASP A 81 9.15 -5.49 -14.21
N ASP A 82 10.35 -5.01 -14.53
CA ASP A 82 10.94 -5.04 -15.88
C ASP A 82 11.28 -6.47 -16.37
N LYS A 83 11.42 -7.44 -15.44
CA LYS A 83 11.64 -8.84 -15.81
C LYS A 83 10.33 -9.58 -16.03
N LYS A 84 9.25 -9.14 -15.40
CA LYS A 84 7.93 -9.77 -15.51
C LYS A 84 6.80 -8.77 -15.19
N GLN A 85 6.32 -8.07 -16.20
CA GLN A 85 5.28 -7.05 -16.01
C GLN A 85 3.91 -7.63 -15.62
N TYR A 86 3.61 -8.87 -16.00
CA TYR A 86 2.30 -9.49 -15.81
C TYR A 86 2.39 -10.91 -15.25
N ASP A 87 1.40 -11.28 -14.43
CA ASP A 87 1.17 -12.67 -14.06
C ASP A 87 0.17 -13.39 -15.00
N SER A 88 -0.11 -14.67 -14.73
CA SER A 88 -1.05 -15.48 -15.51
C SER A 88 -2.51 -15.03 -15.40
N HIS A 89 -2.82 -14.13 -14.46
CA HIS A 89 -4.14 -13.53 -14.29
C HIS A 89 -4.22 -12.12 -14.92
N TYR A 90 -3.18 -11.71 -15.66
CA TYR A 90 -3.06 -10.41 -16.29
C TYR A 90 -3.06 -9.23 -15.30
N ARG A 91 -2.55 -9.45 -14.08
CA ARG A 91 -2.30 -8.38 -13.10
C ARG A 91 -0.93 -7.76 -13.38
N ILE A 92 -0.83 -6.43 -13.31
CA ILE A 92 0.44 -5.72 -13.33
C ILE A 92 1.20 -6.08 -12.05
N LEU A 93 2.47 -6.48 -12.20
CA LEU A 93 3.37 -6.79 -11.11
C LEU A 93 4.20 -5.54 -10.78
N ALA A 94 3.99 -4.94 -9.60
CA ALA A 94 4.67 -3.70 -9.23
C ALA A 94 4.94 -3.54 -7.73
N VAL A 95 5.96 -2.75 -7.41
CA VAL A 95 6.09 -2.10 -6.10
C VAL A 95 5.26 -0.81 -6.13
N VAL A 96 4.37 -0.65 -5.13
CA VAL A 96 3.45 0.48 -5.05
C VAL A 96 3.96 1.50 -4.05
N TYR A 97 4.01 2.76 -4.46
CA TYR A 97 4.37 3.89 -3.61
C TYR A 97 3.18 4.82 -3.41
N VAL A 98 2.92 5.18 -2.15
CA VAL A 98 1.93 6.18 -1.74
C VAL A 98 2.70 7.29 -1.02
N ASN A 99 2.63 8.54 -1.50
CA ASN A 99 3.40 9.66 -0.92
C ASN A 99 4.89 9.32 -0.70
N ASP A 100 5.51 8.73 -1.73
CA ASP A 100 6.91 8.25 -1.74
C ASP A 100 7.24 7.15 -0.70
N THR A 101 6.23 6.57 -0.04
CA THR A 101 6.37 5.43 0.88
C THR A 101 6.05 4.13 0.17
N ASN A 102 6.94 3.14 0.27
CA ASN A 102 6.76 1.80 -0.30
C ASN A 102 5.69 1.02 0.49
N LEU A 103 4.49 0.87 -0.08
CA LEU A 103 3.37 0.16 0.52
C LEU A 103 3.66 -1.34 0.71
N ASN A 104 4.36 -1.96 -0.23
CA ASN A 104 4.72 -3.38 -0.16
C ASN A 104 5.62 -3.64 1.06
N GLU A 105 6.63 -2.79 1.27
CA GLU A 105 7.51 -2.90 2.44
C GLU A 105 6.75 -2.61 3.75
N GLN A 106 5.85 -1.63 3.75
CA GLN A 106 5.02 -1.31 4.93
C GLN A 106 4.12 -2.47 5.35
N LEU A 107 3.54 -3.21 4.39
CA LEU A 107 2.76 -4.41 4.69
C LEU A 107 3.57 -5.45 5.46
N VAL A 108 4.85 -5.65 5.09
CA VAL A 108 5.75 -6.53 5.84
C VAL A 108 6.02 -5.93 7.21
N LYS A 109 6.46 -4.66 7.29
CA LYS A 109 6.84 -3.98 8.55
C LYS A 109 5.73 -3.99 9.60
N GLU A 110 4.49 -3.79 9.18
CA GLU A 110 3.31 -3.76 10.06
C GLU A 110 2.74 -5.17 10.34
N GLY A 111 3.32 -6.23 9.76
CA GLY A 111 2.91 -7.61 9.99
C GLY A 111 1.63 -8.03 9.25
N TYR A 112 1.24 -7.31 8.20
CA TYR A 112 0.09 -7.67 7.37
C TYR A 112 0.44 -8.61 6.21
N ALA A 113 1.72 -8.75 5.88
CA ALA A 113 2.19 -9.63 4.82
C ALA A 113 3.47 -10.38 5.18
N GLU A 114 3.63 -11.55 4.56
CA GLU A 114 4.90 -12.28 4.50
C GLU A 114 5.68 -11.90 3.23
N VAL A 115 7.01 -12.06 3.27
CA VAL A 115 7.84 -11.87 2.07
C VAL A 115 7.65 -13.04 1.11
N MET A 116 7.33 -12.74 -0.15
CA MET A 116 7.17 -13.74 -1.21
C MET A 116 7.89 -13.32 -2.49
N TYR A 117 8.82 -14.16 -2.95
CA TYR A 117 9.54 -13.93 -4.20
C TYR A 117 8.77 -14.53 -5.40
N ILE A 118 8.49 -13.71 -6.42
CA ILE A 118 7.81 -14.13 -7.66
C ILE A 118 8.81 -14.12 -8.82
N PRO A 119 9.42 -15.25 -9.22
CA PRO A 119 10.39 -15.26 -10.31
C PRO A 119 9.75 -15.22 -11.72
N PRO A 120 10.48 -14.70 -12.72
CA PRO A 120 11.64 -13.81 -12.55
C PRO A 120 11.17 -12.44 -12.04
N SER A 121 11.99 -11.81 -11.19
CA SER A 121 11.75 -10.45 -10.70
C SER A 121 13.06 -9.68 -10.56
N GLU A 122 13.02 -8.38 -10.80
CA GLU A 122 14.12 -7.47 -10.47
C GLU A 122 14.15 -7.05 -9.00
N PHE A 123 13.00 -7.13 -8.32
CA PHE A 123 12.89 -6.77 -6.91
C PHE A 123 13.41 -7.89 -6.02
N ASP A 124 14.16 -7.50 -4.99
CA ASP A 124 14.69 -8.40 -3.96
C ASP A 124 13.98 -8.12 -2.63
N SER A 125 12.78 -8.69 -2.46
CA SER A 125 11.91 -8.44 -1.31
C SER A 125 12.47 -8.95 0.02
N ARG A 126 13.46 -9.84 0.01
CA ARG A 126 14.17 -10.30 1.22
C ARG A 126 14.86 -9.18 1.97
N LYS A 127 15.12 -8.05 1.31
CA LYS A 127 15.68 -6.85 1.96
C LYS A 127 14.69 -6.20 2.92
N TRP A 128 13.38 -6.37 2.70
CA TRP A 128 12.34 -5.83 3.59
C TRP A 128 12.22 -6.63 4.89
N GLU A 129 12.59 -7.91 4.88
CA GLU A 129 12.62 -8.76 6.08
C GLU A 129 13.71 -8.34 7.07
N ALA A 130 14.85 -7.83 6.58
CA ALA A 130 15.94 -7.36 7.45
C ALA A 130 15.53 -6.17 8.34
N ASP A 131 14.54 -5.39 7.90
CA ASP A 131 13.95 -4.27 8.65
C ASP A 131 12.68 -4.68 9.42
N TYR A 132 12.21 -5.93 9.26
CA TYR A 132 11.01 -6.43 9.92
C TYR A 132 11.30 -6.84 11.37
N THR A 133 10.65 -6.18 12.33
CA THR A 133 10.59 -6.70 13.71
C THR A 133 9.49 -7.75 13.77
N ALA A 134 9.87 -9.02 13.89
CA ALA A 134 8.95 -10.16 13.95
C ALA A 134 7.74 -9.93 14.84
N PHE A 135 6.56 -10.42 14.40
CA PHE A 135 5.30 -10.44 15.14
C PHE A 135 5.49 -10.55 16.66
N PRO A 136 5.12 -9.54 17.46
CA PRO A 136 4.73 -9.84 18.83
C PRO A 136 3.38 -10.57 18.77
N THR A 137 3.32 -11.80 19.26
CA THR A 137 2.05 -12.49 19.53
C THR A 137 1.21 -11.64 20.48
N GLN A 138 0.35 -10.75 19.98
CA GLN A 138 -0.46 -9.87 20.81
C GLN A 138 -1.84 -9.62 20.20
N THR A 139 -2.87 -10.17 20.85
CA THR A 139 -4.22 -9.58 20.91
C THR A 139 -4.42 -8.98 22.32
N PRO A 140 -5.40 -8.07 22.52
CA PRO A 140 -5.75 -6.90 21.73
C PRO A 140 -5.78 -5.61 22.59
N GLY A 141 -5.64 -4.45 21.96
CA GLY A 141 -6.19 -3.20 22.50
C GLY A 141 -5.30 -1.97 22.37
N PHE A 142 -5.91 -0.90 21.83
CA PHE A 142 -5.59 0.52 22.05
C PHE A 142 -4.22 0.99 21.52
N GLU A 143 -3.98 2.20 21.03
CA GLU A 143 -4.62 3.51 21.08
C GLU A 143 -4.37 4.22 19.73
N LEU A 144 -5.35 4.99 19.27
CA LEU A 144 -5.12 6.06 18.30
C LEU A 144 -4.16 7.08 18.92
N LEU A 145 -2.94 7.18 18.39
CA LEU A 145 -2.11 8.35 18.62
C LEU A 145 -1.42 8.80 17.32
N PHE A 146 -2.20 9.35 16.40
CA PHE A 146 -1.66 10.40 15.53
C PHE A 146 -1.51 11.66 16.38
N ALA A 147 -0.40 11.76 17.10
CA ALA A 147 0.03 12.99 17.73
C ALA A 147 0.36 14.01 16.64
N MET A 148 -0.48 15.04 16.60
CA MET A 148 -0.23 16.37 16.05
C MET A 148 1.26 16.77 16.06
N ILE A 149 1.87 16.78 14.88
CA ILE A 149 2.99 17.70 14.56
C ILE A 149 2.29 18.97 14.07
N GLY A 150 2.39 20.17 14.63
CA GLY A 150 3.25 20.82 15.62
C GLY A 150 3.16 22.34 15.32
N VAL A 151 3.76 23.20 16.17
CA VAL A 151 3.93 24.69 16.06
C VAL A 151 2.80 25.51 16.73
N VAL A 152 3.00 26.36 17.75
CA VAL A 152 4.20 26.90 18.43
C VAL A 152 3.81 27.37 19.84
N ALA A 153 4.73 27.19 20.79
CA ALA A 153 4.65 27.73 22.14
C ALA A 153 4.98 29.23 22.16
N VAL A 154 4.13 30.04 22.80
CA VAL A 154 4.55 31.27 23.50
C VAL A 154 3.76 31.34 24.81
N VAL A 155 4.41 30.93 25.91
CA VAL A 155 3.97 31.21 27.28
C VAL A 155 4.63 32.52 27.70
N CYS A 156 3.83 33.58 27.87
CA CYS A 156 4.21 34.75 28.66
C CYS A 156 3.30 34.82 29.89
N LEU A 157 3.85 34.38 31.01
CA LEU A 157 3.32 34.52 32.37
C LEU A 157 3.43 35.98 32.84
N VAL A 158 2.31 36.70 32.98
CA VAL A 158 2.08 37.77 33.98
C VAL A 158 0.54 37.94 34.07
N GLY A 159 -0.18 37.94 35.18
CA GLY A 159 0.10 37.86 36.61
C GLY A 159 -1.27 37.87 37.32
N ARG A 160 -1.33 37.25 38.52
CA ARG A 160 -2.51 37.15 39.38
C ARG A 160 -3.16 38.51 39.73
N ARG A 161 -4.49 38.53 39.78
CA ARG A 161 -5.41 39.21 40.75
C ARG A 161 -6.81 38.71 40.39
N GLY A 162 -7.65 38.13 41.25
CA GLY A 162 -7.94 38.46 42.64
C GLY A 162 -9.42 38.89 42.70
N GLN A 163 -10.28 37.98 43.17
CA GLN A 163 -11.70 38.05 43.57
C GLN A 163 -12.42 39.42 43.62
N ALA A 164 -13.63 39.49 43.05
CA ALA A 164 -14.92 39.64 43.76
C ALA A 164 -16.08 39.50 42.76
#